data_AF-A0A4U6TPK4-F1
#
_entry.id   AF-A0A4U6TPK4-F1
#
_cell.length_a   1.000
_cell.length_b   1.000
_cell.length_c   1.000
_cell.angle_alpha   90.00
_cell.angle_beta   90.00
_cell.angle_gamma   90.00
#
_symmetry.space_group_name_H-M   'P 1'
#
loop_
_entity.id
_entity.type
_entity.pdbx_description
1 polymer ?
#
loop_
_entity_poly.entity_id
_entity_poly.type
_entity_poly.pdbx_seq_one_letter_code
_entity_poly.pdbx_strand_id
1 'polypeptide(L)'
;MKPLGTCFVQLLQDENEANKHFRGKAFPFYDELTTLFGTTDTEGGPMLCVGGIGDRTPSCGSEDTPDPMADENVDWLEDTVGRSSVGRVSQRSGKEHVVNSPPPKRTKSMEYYVERISESMIQRTMNERNLISREEEEVTEMLHLVEQDGVPNGSELYFIATELFRSPARRASYRSITASENRIAWLRWTWDNVKRK
;
A
#
# COMPACT_ATOMS: atom_id res chain seq x y z
N MET A 1 -14.91 -3.46 -49.69
CA MET A 1 -14.80 -3.03 -48.28
C MET A 1 -15.58 -4.01 -47.44
N LYS A 2 -14.92 -4.77 -46.57
CA LYS A 2 -15.55 -5.73 -45.63
C LYS A 2 -15.72 -5.03 -44.27
N PRO A 3 -16.80 -5.28 -43.52
CA PRO A 3 -17.06 -4.54 -42.29
C PRO A 3 -16.10 -4.98 -41.17
N LEU A 4 -15.63 -4.01 -40.39
CA LEU A 4 -14.70 -4.16 -39.25
C LEU A 4 -15.19 -5.09 -38.13
N GLY A 5 -16.46 -5.53 -38.14
CA GLY A 5 -17.04 -6.38 -37.10
C GLY A 5 -16.60 -7.85 -37.14
N THR A 6 -15.98 -8.32 -38.22
CA THR A 6 -15.68 -9.75 -38.38
C THR A 6 -14.34 -10.15 -37.73
N CYS A 7 -13.39 -9.22 -37.59
CA CYS A 7 -12.07 -9.53 -37.03
C CYS A 7 -12.08 -9.69 -35.50
N PHE A 8 -13.01 -9.02 -34.80
CA PHE A 8 -13.08 -9.06 -33.34
C PHE A 8 -13.64 -10.40 -32.84
N VAL A 9 -14.59 -10.99 -33.56
CA VAL A 9 -15.16 -12.30 -33.23
C VAL A 9 -14.14 -13.41 -33.47
N GLN A 10 -13.30 -13.28 -34.50
CA GLN A 10 -12.24 -14.26 -34.80
C GLN A 10 -11.16 -14.32 -33.69
N LEU A 11 -10.76 -13.17 -33.13
CA LEU A 11 -9.75 -13.09 -32.06
C LEU A 11 -10.22 -13.74 -30.74
N LEU A 12 -11.49 -13.56 -30.38
CA LEU A 12 -12.05 -14.19 -29.18
C LEU A 12 -12.22 -15.71 -29.34
N GLN A 13 -12.35 -16.20 -30.57
CA GLN A 13 -12.48 -17.63 -30.84
C GLN A 13 -11.13 -18.35 -30.76
N ASP A 14 -10.04 -17.71 -31.21
CA ASP A 14 -8.68 -18.25 -31.13
C ASP A 14 -8.11 -18.24 -29.69
N GLU A 15 -8.46 -17.26 -28.86
CA GLU A 15 -8.07 -17.23 -27.43
C GLU A 15 -8.74 -18.33 -26.58
N ASN A 16 -9.93 -18.78 -26.97
CA ASN A 16 -10.65 -19.85 -26.27
C ASN A 16 -10.05 -21.23 -26.55
N GLU A 17 -9.50 -21.44 -27.75
CA GLU A 17 -8.90 -22.72 -28.16
C GLU A 17 -7.55 -22.97 -27.46
N ALA A 18 -6.78 -21.92 -27.19
CA ALA A 18 -5.53 -21.98 -26.42
C ALA A 18 -5.74 -22.29 -24.92
N ASN A 19 -6.88 -21.88 -24.35
CA ASN A 19 -7.21 -22.12 -22.95
C ASN A 19 -7.69 -23.55 -22.64
N LYS A 20 -7.94 -24.39 -23.65
CA LYS A 20 -8.30 -25.80 -23.45
C LYS A 20 -7.16 -26.64 -22.85
N HIS A 21 -5.91 -26.17 -22.96
CA HIS A 21 -4.74 -26.89 -22.45
C HIS A 21 -4.48 -26.74 -20.94
N PHE A 22 -5.18 -25.82 -20.26
CA PHE A 22 -4.99 -25.56 -18.83
C PHE A 22 -6.02 -26.24 -17.93
N ARG A 23 -7.11 -26.80 -18.48
CA ARG A 23 -8.04 -27.60 -17.67
C ARG A 23 -7.46 -29.00 -17.43
N GLY A 24 -7.00 -29.24 -16.21
CA GLY A 24 -6.80 -30.59 -15.68
C GLY A 24 -5.37 -31.08 -15.54
N LYS A 25 -4.35 -30.22 -15.74
CA LYS A 25 -2.98 -30.56 -15.38
C LYS A 25 -2.70 -30.03 -13.97
N ALA A 26 -2.47 -30.94 -13.02
CA ALA A 26 -1.94 -30.58 -11.72
C ALA A 26 -0.58 -29.91 -11.92
N PHE A 27 -0.41 -28.71 -11.36
CA PHE A 27 0.86 -27.99 -11.43
C PHE A 27 1.92 -28.79 -10.65
N PRO A 28 3.16 -28.90 -11.17
CA PRO A 28 4.22 -29.72 -10.55
C PRO A 28 4.72 -29.18 -9.20
N PHE A 29 4.21 -28.04 -8.72
CA PHE A 29 4.61 -27.37 -7.48
C PHE A 29 3.48 -27.31 -6.44
N TYR A 30 2.43 -28.11 -6.59
CA TYR A 30 1.30 -28.10 -5.63
C TYR A 30 1.76 -28.43 -4.20
N ASP A 31 2.70 -29.38 -4.05
CA ASP A 31 3.29 -29.75 -2.76
C ASP A 31 4.11 -28.61 -2.13
N GLU A 32 4.78 -27.79 -2.94
CA GLU A 32 5.52 -26.61 -2.48
C GLU A 32 4.56 -25.53 -1.95
N LEU A 33 3.40 -25.35 -2.60
CA LEU A 33 2.36 -24.44 -2.13
C LEU A 33 1.71 -24.92 -0.83
N THR A 34 1.45 -26.23 -0.69
CA THR A 34 0.94 -26.79 0.57
C THR A 34 1.95 -26.61 1.70
N THR A 35 3.25 -26.66 1.41
CA THR A 35 4.30 -26.40 2.40
C THR A 35 4.34 -24.91 2.81
N LEU A 36 4.18 -23.99 1.85
CA LEU A 36 4.24 -22.56 2.12
C LEU A 36 2.98 -22.00 2.81
N PHE A 37 1.80 -22.51 2.42
CA PHE A 37 0.51 -21.97 2.86
C PHE A 37 -0.28 -22.90 3.80
N GLY A 38 0.22 -24.11 4.06
CA GLY A 38 -0.49 -25.12 4.82
C GLY A 38 -1.64 -25.78 4.03
N THR A 39 -2.15 -26.90 4.54
CA THR A 39 -3.38 -27.49 4.03
C THR A 39 -4.55 -26.60 4.43
N THR A 40 -5.39 -26.24 3.46
CA THR A 40 -6.73 -25.71 3.75
C THR A 40 -7.69 -26.88 3.89
N ASP A 41 -7.44 -27.76 4.86
CA ASP A 41 -8.45 -28.65 5.36
C ASP A 41 -9.42 -27.81 6.20
N THR A 42 -10.62 -27.61 5.62
CA THR A 42 -11.75 -26.95 6.25
C THR A 42 -12.29 -27.82 7.40
N GLU A 43 -11.51 -27.99 8.45
CA GLU A 43 -12.00 -28.41 9.76
C GLU A 43 -11.76 -27.28 10.74
N GLY A 44 -12.85 -26.66 11.17
CA GLY A 44 -12.85 -25.50 12.06
C GLY A 44 -12.22 -25.84 13.42
N GLY A 45 -10.96 -25.45 13.59
CA GLY A 45 -10.32 -25.34 14.89
C GLY A 45 -10.81 -24.10 15.66
N PRO A 46 -10.96 -24.15 16.98
CA PRO A 46 -11.48 -23.03 17.77
C PRO A 46 -10.48 -21.84 17.76
N MET A 47 -10.93 -20.68 17.28
CA MET A 47 -10.21 -19.41 17.38
C MET A 47 -10.05 -19.02 18.86
N LEU A 48 -8.82 -19.04 19.37
CA LEU A 48 -8.48 -18.48 20.66
C LEU A 48 -8.18 -16.98 20.50
N CYS A 49 -9.05 -16.14 21.05
CA CYS A 49 -8.80 -14.70 21.16
C CYS A 49 -7.69 -14.46 22.20
N VAL A 50 -6.50 -14.04 21.78
CA VAL A 50 -5.45 -13.56 22.68
C VAL A 50 -5.80 -12.11 23.08
N GLY A 51 -6.20 -11.94 24.34
CA GLY A 51 -6.48 -10.64 24.96
C GLY A 51 -5.20 -9.82 25.16
N GLY A 52 -5.33 -8.50 25.01
CA GLY A 52 -4.26 -7.52 25.19
C GLY A 52 -3.79 -7.42 26.64
N ILE A 53 -2.48 -7.25 26.82
CA ILE A 53 -1.85 -6.96 28.09
C ILE A 53 -1.56 -5.46 28.17
N GLY A 54 -1.92 -4.86 29.31
CA GLY A 54 -1.98 -3.41 29.50
C GLY A 54 -0.61 -2.74 29.61
N ASP A 55 -0.54 -1.53 29.08
CA ASP A 55 0.57 -0.61 29.31
C ASP A 55 0.54 -0.13 30.76
N ARG A 56 1.46 -0.70 31.56
CA ARG A 56 1.83 -0.19 32.87
C ARG A 56 2.93 0.85 32.66
N THR A 57 2.58 2.13 32.69
CA THR A 57 3.57 3.21 32.76
C THR A 57 4.25 3.22 34.13
N PRO A 58 5.60 3.26 34.21
CA PRO A 58 6.32 3.28 35.48
C PRO A 58 6.36 4.67 36.12
N SER A 59 6.44 4.63 37.44
CA SER A 59 6.55 5.71 38.43
C SER A 59 7.88 6.49 38.38
N CYS A 60 7.81 7.81 38.53
CA CYS A 60 8.84 8.75 39.05
C CYS A 60 8.14 10.12 39.19
N GLY A 61 8.16 10.94 40.25
CA GLY A 61 8.98 11.05 41.47
C GLY A 61 9.65 12.45 41.49
N SER A 62 9.32 13.29 42.49
CA SER A 62 9.89 14.63 42.88
C SER A 62 9.57 15.86 42.00
N GLU A 63 9.41 17.11 42.48
CA GLU A 63 9.34 17.79 43.80
C GLU A 63 8.91 19.27 43.54
N ASP A 64 8.59 20.00 44.61
CA ASP A 64 8.50 21.47 44.76
C ASP A 64 7.18 22.25 44.51
N THR A 65 6.58 22.64 45.65
CA THR A 65 5.56 23.71 45.87
C THR A 65 6.29 25.06 46.12
N PRO A 66 5.69 26.25 45.89
CA PRO A 66 4.80 26.85 46.90
C PRO A 66 3.55 27.59 46.36
N ASP A 67 2.49 27.52 47.17
CA ASP A 67 1.22 28.29 47.23
C ASP A 67 1.39 29.84 47.13
N PRO A 68 0.33 30.68 46.87
CA PRO A 68 -0.92 30.68 47.66
C PRO A 68 -2.24 31.30 47.09
N MET A 69 -3.30 31.09 47.88
CA MET A 69 -4.58 31.85 48.03
C MET A 69 -5.77 31.51 47.12
N ALA A 70 -6.76 30.77 47.66
CA ALA A 70 -8.02 31.35 48.17
C ALA A 70 -9.00 30.24 48.65
N ASP A 71 -9.48 30.45 49.88
CA ASP A 71 -10.68 29.93 50.57
C ASP A 71 -11.86 29.75 49.58
N GLU A 72 -12.86 28.86 49.73
CA GLU A 72 -13.62 28.62 50.95
C GLU A 72 -14.62 27.44 50.83
N ASN A 73 -14.84 26.79 51.99
CA ASN A 73 -16.12 26.33 52.53
C ASN A 73 -16.31 24.82 52.88
N VAL A 74 -15.87 24.49 54.10
CA VAL A 74 -16.52 23.71 55.21
C VAL A 74 -17.59 22.66 54.85
N ASP A 75 -17.35 21.38 55.17
CA ASP A 75 -17.65 20.70 56.45
C ASP A 75 -19.09 20.12 56.47
N TRP A 76 -19.20 18.79 56.33
CA TRP A 76 -20.44 18.06 56.58
C TRP A 76 -20.24 17.14 57.77
N LEU A 77 -20.93 17.55 58.83
CA LEU A 77 -21.05 16.92 60.13
C LEU A 77 -21.68 15.52 60.06
N GLU A 78 -21.22 14.73 61.00
CA GLU A 78 -21.53 13.36 61.39
C GLU A 78 -23.00 13.07 61.77
N ASP A 79 -23.31 11.78 61.65
CA ASP A 79 -24.15 10.95 62.52
C ASP A 79 -25.70 11.10 62.47
N THR A 80 -26.38 9.99 62.19
CA THR A 80 -27.24 9.28 63.17
C THR A 80 -28.29 8.39 62.50
N VAL A 81 -28.19 7.09 62.83
CA VAL A 81 -29.27 6.22 63.33
C VAL A 81 -30.48 5.92 62.41
N GLY A 82 -30.80 4.63 62.34
CA GLY A 82 -32.19 4.22 62.59
C GLY A 82 -32.98 3.72 61.39
N ARG A 83 -32.78 2.44 61.10
CA ARG A 83 -33.51 1.62 60.16
C ARG A 83 -35.00 1.50 60.53
N SER A 84 -35.87 1.48 59.50
CA SER A 84 -37.05 0.60 59.31
C SER A 84 -38.37 1.33 58.99
N SER A 85 -38.91 1.10 57.80
CA SER A 85 -40.34 0.72 57.66
C SER A 85 -40.63 0.11 56.30
N VAL A 86 -41.47 -0.91 56.34
CA VAL A 86 -41.94 -1.79 55.27
C VAL A 86 -42.73 -1.05 54.18
N GLY A 87 -42.44 -1.40 52.92
CA GLY A 87 -43.42 -1.54 51.84
C GLY A 87 -44.06 -0.28 51.26
N ARG A 88 -43.60 0.14 50.08
CA ARG A 88 -44.47 0.69 49.02
C ARG A 88 -44.01 0.24 47.64
N VAL A 89 -45.00 -0.17 46.84
CA VAL A 89 -44.94 -0.46 45.40
C VAL A 89 -44.11 0.61 44.69
N SER A 90 -43.00 0.19 44.07
CA SER A 90 -42.16 1.06 43.25
C SER A 90 -42.89 1.33 41.94
N GLN A 91 -43.62 2.46 41.88
CA GLN A 91 -43.76 3.14 40.60
C GLN A 91 -42.35 3.59 40.19
N ARG A 92 -41.79 2.95 39.18
CA ARG A 92 -40.54 3.40 38.56
C ARG A 92 -40.84 4.75 37.91
N SER A 93 -40.54 5.84 38.60
CA SER A 93 -40.40 7.14 37.95
C SER A 93 -39.25 6.99 36.96
N GLY A 94 -39.55 7.07 35.67
CA GLY A 94 -38.55 7.11 34.61
C GLY A 94 -37.71 8.37 34.77
N LYS A 95 -36.61 8.26 35.52
CA LYS A 95 -35.59 9.30 35.59
C LYS A 95 -34.66 9.07 34.41
N GLU A 96 -34.87 9.86 33.37
CA GLU A 96 -34.04 9.83 32.15
C GLU A 96 -32.59 10.11 32.55
N HIS A 97 -31.71 9.13 32.32
CA HIS A 97 -30.29 9.25 32.60
C HIS A 97 -29.63 10.02 31.45
N VAL A 98 -29.44 11.33 31.62
CA VAL A 98 -28.72 12.16 30.66
C VAL A 98 -27.21 11.92 30.83
N VAL A 99 -26.66 11.03 29.99
CA VAL A 99 -25.21 10.89 29.84
C VAL A 99 -24.70 12.09 29.05
N ASN A 100 -23.76 12.84 29.62
CA ASN A 100 -23.06 13.91 28.90
C ASN A 100 -22.04 13.29 27.94
N SER A 101 -22.52 12.72 26.84
CA SER A 101 -21.68 12.10 25.81
C SER A 101 -21.00 13.20 24.98
N PRO A 102 -19.73 13.01 24.57
CA PRO A 102 -19.10 13.88 23.59
C PRO A 102 -19.99 13.99 22.33
N PRO A 103 -20.02 15.15 21.66
CA PRO A 103 -20.83 15.33 20.46
C PRO A 103 -20.55 14.21 19.45
N PRO A 104 -21.58 13.64 18.79
CA PRO A 104 -21.39 12.59 17.82
C PRO A 104 -20.41 13.07 16.73
N LYS A 105 -19.40 12.24 16.43
CA LYS A 105 -18.43 12.54 15.37
C LYS A 105 -19.22 12.83 14.10
N ARG A 106 -18.90 13.92 13.40
CA ARG A 106 -19.52 14.20 12.09
C ARG A 106 -19.15 13.06 11.15
N THR A 107 -20.11 12.20 10.84
CA THR A 107 -19.92 11.10 9.91
C THR A 107 -19.96 11.67 8.50
N LYS A 108 -18.86 11.56 7.76
CA LYS A 108 -18.85 11.87 6.32
C LYS A 108 -19.75 10.88 5.60
N SER A 109 -20.38 11.33 4.52
CA SER A 109 -21.27 10.49 3.73
C SER A 109 -20.49 9.37 3.01
N MET A 110 -21.18 8.32 2.57
CA MET A 110 -20.54 7.22 1.84
C MET A 110 -19.89 7.71 0.55
N GLU A 111 -20.53 8.66 -0.13
CA GLU A 111 -20.09 9.28 -1.38
C GLU A 111 -18.70 9.89 -1.21
N TYR A 112 -18.44 10.55 -0.08
CA TYR A 112 -17.12 11.11 0.23
C TYR A 112 -16.02 10.05 0.21
N TYR A 113 -16.25 8.88 0.80
CA TYR A 113 -15.22 7.83 0.84
C TYR A 113 -15.01 7.19 -0.53
N VAL A 114 -16.08 7.01 -1.31
CA VAL A 114 -15.99 6.51 -2.69
C VAL A 114 -15.21 7.49 -3.57
N GLU A 115 -15.51 8.79 -3.48
CA GLU A 115 -14.79 9.85 -4.18
C GLU A 115 -13.31 9.88 -3.80
N ARG A 116 -12.99 9.79 -2.50
CA ARG A 116 -11.59 9.74 -2.03
C ARG A 116 -10.82 8.54 -2.58
N ILE A 117 -11.46 7.38 -2.69
CA ILE A 117 -10.83 6.19 -3.27
C ILE A 117 -10.64 6.37 -4.78
N SER A 118 -11.65 6.89 -5.49
CA SER A 118 -11.57 7.11 -6.94
C SER A 118 -10.51 8.14 -7.31
N GLU A 119 -10.45 9.27 -6.61
CA GLU A 119 -9.39 10.28 -6.73
C GLU A 119 -8.01 9.66 -6.53
N SER A 120 -7.84 8.85 -5.48
CA SER A 120 -6.56 8.20 -5.20
C SER A 120 -6.13 7.24 -6.32
N MET A 121 -7.08 6.52 -6.93
CA MET A 121 -6.80 5.63 -8.07
C MET A 121 -6.40 6.42 -9.31
N ILE A 122 -7.11 7.51 -9.61
CA ILE A 122 -6.78 8.40 -10.74
C ILE A 122 -5.39 9.01 -10.52
N GLN A 123 -5.11 9.53 -9.33
CA GLN A 123 -3.83 10.13 -9.01
C GLN A 123 -2.68 9.14 -9.13
N ARG A 124 -2.85 7.90 -8.64
CA ARG A 124 -1.85 6.83 -8.80
C ARG A 124 -1.59 6.56 -10.28
N THR A 125 -2.65 6.38 -11.06
CA THR A 125 -2.55 6.08 -12.50
C THR A 125 -1.85 7.22 -13.27
N MET A 126 -2.16 8.48 -12.92
CA MET A 126 -1.51 9.64 -13.52
C MET A 126 -0.03 9.71 -13.14
N ASN A 127 0.31 9.50 -11.87
CA ASN A 127 1.69 9.47 -11.42
C ASN A 127 2.49 8.36 -12.13
N GLU A 128 1.94 7.15 -12.26
CA GLU A 128 2.58 6.05 -12.98
C GLU A 128 2.84 6.40 -14.45
N ARG A 129 1.85 6.97 -15.15
CA ARG A 129 2.04 7.44 -16.53
C ARG A 129 3.10 8.53 -16.63
N ASN A 130 3.10 9.49 -15.72
CA ASN A 130 4.09 10.57 -15.69
C ASN A 130 5.51 10.02 -15.46
N LEU A 131 5.66 9.02 -14.59
CA LEU A 131 6.94 8.35 -14.37
C LEU A 131 7.43 7.63 -15.63
N ILE A 132 6.56 6.87 -16.30
CA ILE A 132 6.91 6.19 -17.56
C ILE A 132 7.31 7.21 -18.63
N SER A 133 6.52 8.28 -18.80
CA SER A 133 6.82 9.34 -19.77
C SER A 133 8.17 10.00 -19.52
N ARG A 134 8.48 10.28 -18.24
CA ARG A 134 9.78 10.87 -17.85
C ARG A 134 10.93 9.90 -18.12
N GLU A 135 10.75 8.61 -17.84
CA GLU A 135 11.78 7.61 -18.14
C GLU A 135 12.01 7.44 -19.64
N GLU A 136 10.96 7.49 -20.46
CA GLU A 136 11.05 7.41 -21.91
C GLU A 136 11.78 8.63 -22.50
N GLU A 137 11.50 9.82 -21.99
CA GLU A 137 12.24 11.04 -22.35
C GLU A 137 13.73 10.92 -21.98
N GLU A 138 14.05 10.49 -20.76
CA GLU A 138 15.45 10.26 -20.35
C GLU A 138 16.16 9.24 -21.25
N VAL A 139 15.49 8.17 -21.67
CA VAL A 139 16.07 7.16 -22.57
C VAL A 139 16.30 7.76 -23.96
N THR A 140 15.37 8.57 -24.46
CA THR A 140 15.46 9.22 -25.76
C THR A 140 16.65 10.18 -25.82
N GLU A 141 16.85 11.00 -24.78
CA GLU A 141 18.04 11.87 -24.66
C GLU A 141 19.35 11.07 -24.69
N MET A 142 19.37 9.93 -24.00
CA MET A 142 20.55 9.07 -23.91
C MET A 142 20.88 8.41 -25.24
N LEU A 143 19.87 7.99 -26.00
CA LEU A 143 20.05 7.46 -27.35
C LEU A 143 20.53 8.55 -28.31
N HIS A 144 20.06 9.79 -28.15
CA HIS A 144 20.59 10.91 -28.92
C HIS A 144 22.07 11.16 -28.60
N LEU A 145 22.48 11.05 -27.34
CA LEU A 145 23.90 11.14 -26.95
C LEU A 145 24.74 10.01 -27.58
N VAL A 146 24.19 8.79 -27.67
CA VAL A 146 24.85 7.66 -28.36
C VAL A 146 25.07 7.96 -29.85
N GLU A 147 24.09 8.58 -30.51
CA GLU A 147 24.26 9.04 -31.91
C GLU A 147 25.33 10.11 -32.04
N GLN A 148 25.38 11.08 -31.11
CA GLN A 148 26.42 12.11 -31.05
C GLN A 148 27.83 11.52 -30.83
N ASP A 149 27.93 10.38 -30.14
CA ASP A 149 29.18 9.64 -29.97
C ASP A 149 29.65 8.93 -31.24
N GLY A 150 28.86 9.00 -32.32
CA GLY A 150 29.18 8.41 -33.62
C GLY A 150 28.60 7.01 -33.82
N VAL A 151 27.66 6.58 -32.98
CA VAL A 151 26.97 5.29 -33.12
C VAL A 151 25.71 5.49 -33.97
N PRO A 152 25.67 5.00 -35.22
CA PRO A 152 24.52 5.26 -36.08
C PRO A 152 23.26 4.54 -35.59
N ASN A 153 22.12 5.20 -35.74
CA ASN A 153 20.80 4.64 -35.48
C ASN A 153 20.62 3.35 -36.31
N GLY A 154 20.13 2.28 -35.68
CA GLY A 154 19.96 0.98 -36.31
C GLY A 154 21.22 0.10 -36.33
N SER A 155 22.35 0.54 -35.79
CA SER A 155 23.49 -0.34 -35.54
C SER A 155 23.24 -1.29 -34.37
N GLU A 156 23.96 -2.41 -34.33
CA GLU A 156 23.91 -3.34 -33.19
C GLU A 156 24.19 -2.63 -31.87
N LEU A 157 25.17 -1.73 -31.86
CA LEU A 157 25.58 -1.00 -30.66
C LEU A 157 24.51 0.01 -30.20
N TYR A 158 23.73 0.57 -31.13
CA TYR A 158 22.54 1.37 -30.81
C TYR A 158 21.46 0.53 -30.13
N PHE A 159 21.15 -0.67 -30.67
CA PHE A 159 20.18 -1.57 -30.04
C PHE A 159 20.64 -2.07 -28.67
N ILE A 160 21.93 -2.35 -28.51
CA ILE A 160 22.52 -2.66 -27.20
C ILE A 160 22.30 -1.51 -26.23
N ALA A 161 22.51 -0.25 -26.66
CA ALA A 161 22.28 0.91 -25.82
C ALA A 161 20.81 1.01 -25.37
N THR A 162 19.86 0.81 -26.29
CA THR A 162 18.42 0.80 -25.98
C THR A 162 18.08 -0.21 -24.88
N GLU A 163 18.62 -1.42 -24.96
CA GLU A 163 18.40 -2.45 -23.93
C GLU A 163 19.10 -2.13 -22.61
N LEU A 164 20.32 -1.58 -22.65
CA LEU A 164 21.04 -1.19 -21.44
C LEU A 164 20.35 -0.04 -20.71
N PHE A 165 19.78 0.94 -21.42
CA PHE A 165 19.18 2.13 -20.83
C PHE A 165 17.81 1.91 -20.16
N ARG A 166 17.23 0.71 -20.26
CA ARG A 166 16.04 0.33 -19.47
C ARG A 166 16.31 0.40 -17.95
N SER A 167 17.56 0.24 -17.53
CA SER A 167 17.96 0.36 -16.11
C SER A 167 18.35 1.80 -15.76
N PRO A 168 17.68 2.45 -14.78
CA PRO A 168 18.06 3.78 -14.31
C PRO A 168 19.50 3.87 -13.80
N ALA A 169 19.98 2.81 -13.14
CA ALA A 169 21.37 2.74 -12.65
C ALA A 169 22.39 2.72 -13.80
N ARG A 170 22.07 2.02 -14.90
CA ARG A 170 22.91 2.02 -16.10
C ARG A 170 22.89 3.38 -16.80
N ARG A 171 21.73 4.05 -16.87
CA ARG A 171 21.64 5.43 -17.39
C ARG A 171 22.52 6.38 -16.58
N ALA A 172 22.44 6.32 -15.25
CA ALA A 172 23.28 7.14 -14.37
C ALA A 172 24.78 6.87 -14.56
N SER A 173 25.16 5.59 -14.63
CA SER A 173 26.55 5.18 -14.87
C SER A 173 27.07 5.71 -16.21
N TYR A 174 26.30 5.54 -17.28
CA TYR A 174 26.67 6.03 -18.61
C TYR A 174 26.81 7.56 -18.66
N ARG A 175 25.89 8.32 -18.03
CA ARG A 175 25.97 9.79 -17.94
C ARG A 175 27.21 10.28 -17.19
N SER A 176 27.72 9.50 -16.24
CA SER A 176 28.93 9.87 -15.50
C SER A 176 30.22 9.79 -16.34
N ILE A 177 30.17 9.14 -17.51
CA ILE A 177 31.32 8.98 -18.41
C ILE A 177 31.37 10.16 -19.39
N THR A 178 32.45 10.93 -19.35
CA THR A 178 32.58 12.18 -20.12
C THR A 178 33.11 11.99 -21.53
N ALA A 179 34.07 11.09 -21.74
CA ALA A 179 34.65 10.82 -23.06
C ALA A 179 33.76 9.86 -23.87
N SER A 180 33.49 10.21 -25.13
CA SER A 180 32.67 9.41 -26.06
C SER A 180 33.22 8.00 -26.28
N GLU A 181 34.53 7.87 -26.47
CA GLU A 181 35.18 6.58 -26.67
C GLU A 181 35.00 5.64 -25.46
N ASN A 182 35.08 6.21 -24.25
CA ASN A 182 34.86 5.46 -23.01
C ASN A 182 33.40 5.05 -22.86
N ARG A 183 32.44 5.88 -23.31
CA ARG A 183 31.01 5.53 -23.35
C ARG A 183 30.74 4.35 -24.29
N ILE A 184 31.31 4.37 -25.49
CA ILE A 184 31.18 3.26 -26.45
C ILE A 184 31.84 1.99 -25.91
N ALA A 185 33.04 2.10 -25.34
CA ALA A 185 33.72 0.96 -24.71
C ALA A 185 32.90 0.37 -23.56
N TRP A 186 32.27 1.23 -22.75
CA TRP A 186 31.40 0.83 -21.65
C TRP A 186 30.16 0.07 -22.13
N LEU A 187 29.53 0.47 -23.23
CA LEU A 187 28.38 -0.25 -23.81
C LEU A 187 28.75 -1.69 -24.18
N ARG A 188 29.87 -1.86 -24.90
CA ARG A 188 30.37 -3.18 -25.31
C ARG A 188 30.69 -4.05 -24.10
N TRP A 189 31.52 -3.53 -23.19
CA TRP A 189 31.93 -4.25 -22.00
C TRP A 189 30.73 -4.64 -21.15
N THR A 190 29.78 -3.72 -20.91
CA THR A 190 28.61 -3.99 -20.07
C THR A 190 27.75 -5.08 -20.68
N TRP A 191 27.50 -5.03 -21.98
CA TRP A 191 26.72 -6.04 -22.70
C TRP A 191 27.34 -7.45 -22.60
N ASP A 192 28.66 -7.55 -22.76
CA ASP A 192 29.39 -8.82 -22.65
C ASP A 192 29.39 -9.39 -21.23
N ASN A 193 29.23 -8.53 -20.21
CA ASN A 193 29.08 -8.97 -18.81
C ASN A 193 27.63 -9.33 -18.46
N VAL A 194 26.63 -8.78 -19.17
CA VAL A 194 25.22 -9.17 -19.00
C VAL A 194 24.97 -10.58 -19.53
N LYS A 195 25.55 -10.94 -20.67
CA LYS A 195 25.40 -12.30 -21.28
C LYS A 195 26.02 -13.44 -20.46
N ARG A 196 26.87 -13.12 -19.48
CA ARG A 196 27.61 -14.11 -18.67
C ARG A 196 26.97 -14.42 -17.32
N LYS A 197 25.87 -13.76 -16.98
CA LYS A 197 25.05 -14.05 -15.80
C LYS A 197 23.82 -14.86 -16.20
#